data_AF-A0A7K4RD91-F1
#
_entry.id   AF-A0A7K4RD91-F1
#
_cell.length_a   1.000
_cell.length_b   1.000
_cell.length_c   1.000
_cell.angle_alpha   90.00
_cell.angle_beta   90.00
_cell.angle_gamma   90.00
#
_symmetry.space_group_name_H-M   'P 1'
#
loop_
_entity.id
_entity.type
_entity.pdbx_description
1 polymer ?
#
loop_
_entity_poly.entity_id
_entity_poly.type
_entity_poly.pdbx_seq_one_letter_code
_entity_poly.pdbx_strand_id
1 'polypeptide(L)'
;VNVVFVDRSGREVPVRGRVGDNVLHLAQRHGLELEGACEASLACSTCHVYISDPHLGQLPAPDEREEDLLDQAPLLQENSRLGCQILLSPALEGARISLPRLTRNFYVDGHVPKPH
;
A
#
# COMPACT_ATOMS: atom_id res chain seq x y z
N VAL A 1 -14.76 -7.76 -0.58
CA VAL A 1 -13.69 -7.95 0.42
C VAL A 1 -13.66 -6.70 1.27
N ASN A 2 -13.88 -6.81 2.57
CA ASN A 2 -13.76 -5.69 3.49
C ASN A 2 -12.33 -5.63 4.02
N VAL A 3 -11.70 -4.46 3.95
CA VAL A 3 -10.35 -4.20 4.48
C VAL A 3 -10.38 -2.92 5.31
N VAL A 4 -9.41 -2.76 6.20
CA VAL A 4 -9.25 -1.54 6.99
C VAL A 4 -7.93 -0.91 6.64
N PHE A 5 -7.96 0.28 6.04
CA PHE A 5 -6.74 1.07 5.90
C PHE A 5 -6.43 1.79 7.20
N VAL A 6 -5.16 1.89 7.56
CA VAL A 6 -4.70 2.74 8.66
C VAL A 6 -3.84 3.84 8.06
N ASP A 7 -4.29 5.08 8.15
CA ASP A 7 -3.52 6.20 7.64
C ASP A 7 -2.33 6.55 8.56
N ARG A 8 -1.55 7.54 8.15
CA ARG A 8 -0.31 7.94 8.83
C ARG A 8 -0.56 8.53 10.23
N SER A 9 -1.79 8.99 10.51
CA SER A 9 -2.21 9.47 11.83
C SER A 9 -2.66 8.35 12.75
N GLY A 10 -2.78 7.11 12.24
CA GLY A 10 -3.35 5.98 12.95
C GLY A 10 -4.87 5.87 12.80
N ARG A 11 -5.51 6.75 12.03
CA ARG A 11 -6.96 6.68 11.79
C ARG A 11 -7.29 5.49 10.91
N GLU A 12 -8.29 4.74 11.33
CA GLU A 12 -8.81 3.60 10.59
C GLU A 12 -9.87 4.04 9.59
N VAL A 13 -9.76 3.55 8.36
CA VAL A 13 -10.68 3.80 7.25
C VAL A 13 -11.17 2.45 6.73
N PRO A 14 -12.34 1.97 7.22
CA PRO A 14 -12.96 0.76 6.71
C PRO A 14 -13.39 0.95 5.25
N VAL A 15 -13.00 0.03 4.38
CA VAL A 15 -13.24 0.09 2.95
C VAL A 15 -13.79 -1.24 2.45
N ARG A 16 -14.79 -1.18 1.57
CA ARG A 16 -15.30 -2.34 0.84
C ARG A 16 -14.82 -2.29 -0.60
N GLY A 17 -13.96 -3.24 -0.97
CA GLY A 17 -13.46 -3.42 -2.34
C GLY A 17 -14.02 -4.66 -3.03
N ARG A 18 -13.86 -4.72 -4.35
CA ARG A 18 -14.16 -5.87 -5.21
C ARG A 18 -12.92 -6.76 -5.32
N VAL A 19 -13.13 -8.07 -5.52
CA VAL A 19 -12.03 -8.96 -5.88
C VAL A 19 -11.40 -8.46 -7.18
N GLY A 20 -10.08 -8.41 -7.24
CA GLY A 20 -9.30 -7.86 -8.33
C GLY A 20 -9.03 -6.35 -8.23
N ASP A 21 -9.61 -5.61 -7.27
CA ASP A 21 -9.24 -4.22 -7.05
C ASP A 21 -7.77 -4.11 -6.64
N ASN A 22 -7.03 -3.18 -7.25
CA ASN A 22 -5.66 -2.86 -6.88
C ASN A 22 -5.64 -2.05 -5.57
N VAL A 23 -4.83 -2.45 -4.58
CA VAL A 23 -4.81 -1.83 -3.25
C VAL A 23 -4.41 -0.35 -3.29
N LEU A 24 -3.46 0.05 -4.16
CA LEU A 24 -3.10 1.46 -4.35
C LEU A 24 -4.30 2.28 -4.81
N HIS A 25 -4.95 1.88 -5.90
CA HIS A 25 -6.09 2.62 -6.45
C HIS A 25 -7.29 2.59 -5.49
N LEU A 26 -7.49 1.49 -4.77
CA LEU A 26 -8.54 1.42 -3.75
C LEU A 26 -8.31 2.43 -2.64
N ALA A 27 -7.09 2.53 -2.10
CA ALA A 27 -6.75 3.51 -1.08
C ALA A 27 -7.02 4.95 -1.58
N GLN A 28 -6.56 5.28 -2.78
CA GLN A 28 -6.73 6.60 -3.39
C GLN A 28 -8.21 6.96 -3.62
N ARG A 29 -9.03 6.01 -4.12
CA ARG A 29 -10.48 6.21 -4.27
C ARG A 29 -11.21 6.51 -2.96
N HIS A 30 -10.64 6.07 -1.83
CA HIS A 30 -11.17 6.32 -0.50
C HIS A 30 -10.49 7.48 0.25
N GLY A 31 -9.73 8.31 -0.47
CA GLY A 31 -9.14 9.53 0.07
C GLY A 31 -7.96 9.32 1.00
N LEU A 32 -7.30 8.15 0.93
CA LEU A 32 -6.03 7.92 1.62
C LEU A 32 -4.89 8.55 0.82
N GLU A 33 -3.96 9.19 1.53
CA GLU A 33 -2.75 9.80 0.98
C GLU A 33 -1.65 8.75 0.71
N LEU A 34 -2.04 7.68 0.02
CA LEU A 34 -1.14 6.66 -0.51
C LEU A 34 -0.69 7.09 -1.91
N GLU A 35 0.58 7.43 -2.02
CA GLU A 35 1.16 7.94 -3.25
C GLU A 35 1.46 6.80 -4.24
N GLY A 36 1.23 7.07 -5.53
CA GLY A 36 1.53 6.13 -6.62
C GLY A 36 2.28 6.80 -7.74
N ALA A 37 3.50 7.29 -7.50
CA ALA A 37 4.23 8.16 -8.44
C ALA A 37 4.52 7.53 -9.81
N CYS A 38 4.54 6.20 -9.90
CA CYS A 38 4.70 5.46 -11.15
C CYS A 38 3.40 4.84 -11.68
N GLU A 39 2.23 5.25 -11.16
CA GLU A 39 0.92 4.76 -11.64
C GLU A 39 0.81 3.23 -11.65
N ALA A 40 1.22 2.58 -10.55
CA ALA A 40 1.25 1.13 -10.42
C ALA A 40 2.17 0.36 -11.40
N SER A 41 3.12 1.01 -12.06
CA SER A 41 4.02 0.41 -13.06
C SER A 41 5.25 -0.35 -12.50
N LEU A 42 5.27 -0.67 -11.20
CA LEU A 42 6.41 -1.32 -10.52
C LEU A 42 7.75 -0.59 -10.79
N ALA A 43 7.77 0.73 -10.64
CA ALA A 43 8.96 1.55 -10.92
C ALA A 43 9.32 2.53 -9.79
N CYS A 44 8.63 2.45 -8.65
CA CYS A 44 8.91 3.26 -7.47
C CYS A 44 8.42 2.53 -6.21
N SER A 45 8.71 3.08 -5.02
CA SER A 45 8.27 2.56 -3.73
C SER A 45 7.33 3.50 -2.96
N THR A 46 6.69 4.46 -3.64
CA THR A 46 5.82 5.44 -2.97
C THR A 46 4.50 4.84 -2.48
N CYS A 47 4.10 3.70 -3.06
CA CYS A 47 2.90 2.95 -2.70
C CYS A 47 3.15 1.91 -1.59
N HIS A 48 4.28 2.02 -0.89
CA HIS A 48 4.64 1.14 0.21
C HIS A 48 3.56 1.13 1.30
N VAL A 49 3.16 -0.07 1.71
CA VAL A 49 2.19 -0.35 2.77
C VAL A 49 2.68 -1.51 3.64
N TYR A 50 2.12 -1.63 4.84
CA TYR A 50 2.26 -2.82 5.69
C TYR A 50 0.97 -3.63 5.66
N ILE A 51 1.09 -4.95 5.55
CA ILE A 51 -0.04 -5.88 5.61
C ILE A 51 -0.05 -6.59 6.95
N SER A 52 -1.20 -6.66 7.62
CA SER A 52 -1.31 -7.40 8.88
C SER A 52 -1.17 -8.91 8.69
N ASP A 53 -0.57 -9.58 9.65
CA ASP A 53 -0.74 -11.02 9.80
C ASP A 53 -2.17 -11.37 10.22
N PRO A 54 -2.73 -12.51 9.79
CA PRO A 54 -2.11 -13.56 8.98
C PRO A 54 -2.21 -13.33 7.46
N HIS A 55 -2.71 -12.18 7.00
CA HIS A 55 -3.03 -11.93 5.59
C HIS A 55 -1.80 -11.81 4.70
N LEU A 56 -0.65 -11.40 5.25
CA LEU A 56 0.61 -11.36 4.52
C LEU A 56 0.96 -12.73 3.92
N GLY A 57 0.84 -13.81 4.70
CA GLY A 57 1.12 -15.18 4.24
C GLY A 57 0.12 -15.73 3.22
N GLN A 58 -0.98 -15.01 2.97
CA GLN A 58 -1.98 -15.36 1.95
C GLN A 58 -1.71 -14.66 0.61
N LEU A 59 -0.77 -13.71 0.59
CA LEU A 59 -0.30 -13.08 -0.63
C LEU A 59 0.83 -13.91 -1.25
N PRO A 60 0.99 -13.88 -2.58
CA PRO A 60 2.23 -14.31 -3.19
C PRO A 60 3.40 -13.55 -2.57
N ALA A 61 4.55 -14.21 -2.43
CA ALA A 61 5.79 -13.53 -2.07
C ALA A 61 6.06 -12.38 -3.07
N PRO A 62 6.66 -11.26 -2.62
CA PRO A 62 7.13 -10.25 -3.55
C PRO A 62 8.10 -10.87 -4.57
N ASP A 63 8.09 -10.37 -5.79
CA ASP A 63 9.12 -10.75 -6.76
C ASP A 63 10.40 -9.94 -6.52
N GLU A 64 11.51 -10.35 -7.16
CA GLU A 64 12.82 -9.70 -7.02
C GLU A 64 12.77 -8.19 -7.28
N ARG A 65 11.94 -7.76 -8.25
CA ARG A 65 11.81 -6.35 -8.62
C ARG A 65 11.02 -5.56 -7.57
N GLU A 66 10.00 -6.16 -6.97
CA GLU A 66 9.29 -5.58 -5.83
C GLU A 66 10.23 -5.45 -4.63
N GLU A 67 11.04 -6.47 -4.33
CA GLU A 67 12.04 -6.46 -3.26
C GLU A 67 13.08 -5.35 -3.46
N ASP A 68 13.67 -5.23 -4.65
CA ASP A 68 14.66 -4.19 -4.99
C ASP A 68 14.13 -2.75 -4.78
N LEU A 69 12.83 -2.55 -5.02
CA LEU A 69 12.18 -1.26 -4.81
C LEU A 69 11.84 -1.03 -3.34
N LEU A 70 11.40 -2.08 -2.63
CA LEU A 70 11.13 -2.04 -1.20
C LEU A 70 12.40 -1.74 -0.38
N ASP A 71 13.57 -2.22 -0.79
CA ASP A 71 14.85 -1.91 -0.17
C ASP A 71 15.17 -0.40 -0.14
N GLN A 72 14.58 0.34 -1.08
CA GLN A 72 14.72 1.80 -1.17
C GLN A 72 13.59 2.55 -0.44
N ALA A 73 12.64 1.82 0.18
CA ALA A 73 11.53 2.41 0.90
C ALA A 73 11.95 2.80 2.34
N PRO A 74 11.57 3.99 2.82
CA PRO A 74 11.79 4.36 4.21
C PRO A 74 10.93 3.49 5.14
N LEU A 75 11.44 3.21 6.34
CA LEU A 75 10.73 2.44 7.37
C LEU A 75 10.33 1.03 6.89
N LEU A 76 11.16 0.36 6.10
CA LEU A 76 10.93 -1.01 5.67
C LEU A 76 10.76 -1.96 6.88
N GLN A 77 9.82 -2.89 6.77
CA GLN A 77 9.48 -3.92 7.76
C GLN A 77 9.22 -5.25 7.05
N GLU A 78 9.27 -6.38 7.78
CA GLU A 78 9.06 -7.73 7.22
C GLU A 78 7.71 -7.90 6.52
N ASN A 79 6.68 -7.18 6.97
CA ASN A 79 5.34 -7.21 6.37
C ASN A 79 5.09 -6.10 5.33
N SER A 80 6.16 -5.51 4.81
CA SER A 80 6.10 -4.47 3.79
C SER A 80 5.80 -5.05 2.42
N ARG A 81 4.95 -4.35 1.68
CA ARG A 81 4.62 -4.64 0.28
C ARG A 81 4.42 -3.36 -0.51
N LEU A 82 4.54 -3.44 -1.82
CA LEU A 82 4.10 -2.37 -2.71
C LEU A 82 2.59 -2.54 -2.93
N GLY A 83 1.79 -1.59 -2.46
CA GLY A 83 0.33 -1.65 -2.57
C GLY A 83 -0.15 -1.76 -4.02
N CYS A 84 0.64 -1.33 -5.00
CA CYS A 84 0.32 -1.52 -6.40
C CYS A 84 0.48 -2.96 -6.92
N GLN A 85 1.22 -3.82 -6.21
CA GLN A 85 1.38 -5.24 -6.57
C GLN A 85 0.36 -6.15 -5.88
N ILE A 86 -0.52 -5.58 -5.04
CA ILE A 86 -1.54 -6.34 -4.31
C ILE A 86 -2.90 -6.15 -4.98
N LEU A 87 -3.50 -7.26 -5.39
CA LEU A 87 -4.89 -7.32 -5.80
C LEU A 87 -5.76 -7.88 -4.67
N LEU A 88 -6.92 -7.28 -4.44
CA LEU A 88 -7.87 -7.80 -3.48
C LEU A 88 -8.33 -9.21 -3.88
N SER A 89 -8.25 -10.13 -2.94
CA SER A 89 -8.78 -11.49 -3.06
C SER A 89 -9.67 -11.79 -1.85
N PRO A 90 -10.52 -12.84 -1.91
CA PRO A 90 -11.29 -13.27 -0.74
C PRO A 90 -10.43 -13.58 0.49
N ALA A 91 -9.16 -13.96 0.27
CA ALA A 91 -8.18 -14.23 1.31
C ALA A 91 -7.90 -12.98 2.17
N LEU A 92 -8.00 -11.78 1.59
CA LEU A 92 -7.78 -10.50 2.28
C LEU A 92 -9.00 -10.00 3.08
N GLU A 93 -10.03 -10.81 3.30
CA GLU A 93 -11.17 -10.39 4.12
C GLU A 93 -10.73 -10.06 5.55
N GLY A 94 -11.08 -8.85 6.00
CA GLY A 94 -10.67 -8.32 7.30
C GLY A 94 -9.21 -7.86 7.38
N ALA A 95 -8.46 -7.83 6.27
CA ALA A 95 -7.07 -7.41 6.27
C ALA A 95 -6.92 -5.95 6.71
N ARG A 96 -5.89 -5.68 7.51
CA ARG A 96 -5.49 -4.33 7.91
C ARG A 96 -4.28 -3.91 7.09
N ILE A 97 -4.39 -2.77 6.41
CA ILE A 97 -3.38 -2.24 5.49
C ILE A 97 -2.93 -0.88 6.00
N SER A 98 -1.71 -0.78 6.52
CA SER A 98 -1.23 0.44 7.18
C SER A 98 -0.29 1.23 6.27
N LEU A 99 -0.43 2.55 6.25
CA LEU A 99 0.50 3.44 5.57
C LEU A 99 1.72 3.70 6.48
N PRO A 100 2.96 3.60 5.95
CA PRO A 100 4.16 4.06 6.64
C PRO A 100 4.04 5.53 7.03
N ARG A 101 4.67 5.94 8.13
CA ARG A 101 4.68 7.37 8.54
C ARG A 101 5.39 8.27 7.53
N LEU A 102 6.30 7.70 6.73
CA LEU A 102 7.13 8.39 5.74
C LEU A 102 7.16 7.56 4.46
N THR A 103 7.09 8.20 3.29
CA THR A 103 7.32 7.55 1.98
C THR A 103 8.29 8.38 1.15
N ARG A 104 9.01 7.74 0.22
CA ARG A 104 10.20 8.29 -0.47
C ARG A 104 10.03 9.70 -1.06
N ASN A 105 8.85 10.03 -1.59
CA ASN A 105 8.60 11.29 -2.28
C ASN A 105 8.04 12.43 -1.40
N PHE A 106 7.70 12.18 -0.13
CA PHE A 106 7.15 13.24 0.75
C PHE A 106 8.18 14.32 1.14
N TYR A 107 9.47 14.12 0.83
CA TYR A 107 10.58 14.91 1.38
C TYR A 107 10.98 16.17 0.61
N VAL A 108 10.31 16.54 -0.47
CA VAL A 108 10.77 17.73 -1.21
C VAL A 108 10.25 19.03 -0.59
N ASP A 109 8.97 19.15 -0.16
CA ASP A 109 8.44 20.42 0.39
C ASP A 109 7.17 20.27 1.28
N GLY A 110 6.90 19.08 1.84
CA GLY A 110 5.61 18.83 2.52
C GLY A 110 4.39 18.86 1.58
N HIS A 111 4.64 18.87 0.27
CA HIS A 111 3.61 18.78 -0.76
C HIS A 111 3.04 17.36 -0.80
N VAL A 112 1.70 17.24 -0.72
CA VAL A 112 0.99 15.98 -0.95
C VAL A 112 0.62 15.93 -2.43
N PRO A 113 1.33 15.15 -3.26
CA PRO A 113 0.99 15.03 -4.68
C PRO A 113 -0.39 14.39 -4.84
N LYS A 114 -1.23 15.00 -5.68
CA LYS A 114 -2.52 14.41 -6.03
C LYS A 114 -2.30 13.28 -7.03
N PRO A 115 -3.03 12.17 -6.93
CA PRO A 115 -3.13 11.19 -8.01
C PRO A 115 -3.54 11.91 -9.31
N HIS A 116 -2.87 11.57 -10.41
CA HIS A 116 -3.15 12.10 -11.75
C HIS A 116 -4.47 11.56 -12.30
#